data_AF-A0A1I0C4S5-F1
#
_entry.id   AF-A0A1I0C4S5-F1
#
_cell.length_a   1.000
_cell.length_b   1.000
_cell.length_c   1.000
_cell.angle_alpha   90.00
_cell.angle_beta   90.00
_cell.angle_gamma   90.00
#
_symmetry.space_group_name_H-M   'P 1'
#
loop_
_entity.id
_entity.type
_entity.pdbx_description
1 polymer ?
#
loop_
_entity_poly.entity_id
_entity_poly.type
_entity_poly.pdbx_seq_one_letter_code
_entity_poly.pdbx_strand_id
1 'polypeptide(L)' 'MGYELKTKENDNSVIEFIENVESVKKREESYQLLDIFTETTGYPAKM' A
#
# COMPACT_ATOMS: atom_id res chain seq x y z
N MET A 1 12.42 -13.01 -26.64
CA MET A 1 12.02 -12.72 -25.24
C MET A 1 11.46 -11.31 -25.22
N GLY A 2 10.15 -11.18 -25.08
CA GLY A 2 9.43 -9.92 -25.22
C GLY A 2 9.56 -9.04 -23.98
N TYR A 3 9.54 -7.73 -24.18
CA TYR A 3 9.58 -6.71 -23.12
C TYR A 3 8.35 -6.83 -22.22
N GLU A 4 8.57 -7.01 -20.92
CA GLU A 4 7.48 -6.99 -19.93
C GLU A 4 7.32 -5.58 -19.35
N LEU A 5 6.07 -5.10 -19.31
CA LEU A 5 5.71 -3.86 -18.62
C LEU A 5 6.06 -3.98 -17.13
N LYS A 6 6.78 -2.99 -16.62
CA LYS A 6 7.21 -2.92 -15.21
C LYS A 6 6.09 -2.54 -14.24
N THR A 7 5.02 -1.93 -14.76
CA THR A 7 3.84 -1.53 -14.00
C THR A 7 2.73 -2.53 -14.27
N LYS A 8 2.68 -3.60 -13.48
CA LYS A 8 1.55 -4.52 -13.44
C LYS A 8 0.85 -4.29 -12.11
N GLU A 9 -0.46 -4.04 -12.14
CA GLU A 9 -1.27 -4.15 -10.92
C GLU A 9 -1.03 -5.53 -10.33
N ASN A 10 -0.77 -5.59 -9.02
CA ASN A 10 -0.72 -6.84 -8.30
C ASN A 10 -1.86 -6.87 -7.27
N ASP A 11 -2.23 -8.08 -6.88
CA ASP A 11 -3.25 -8.28 -5.85
C ASP A 11 -2.68 -8.15 -4.42
N ASN A 12 -1.46 -7.63 -4.26
CA ASN A 12 -0.86 -7.49 -2.94
C ASN A 12 -1.58 -6.39 -2.17
N SER A 13 -1.94 -6.70 -0.93
CA SER A 13 -2.61 -5.74 -0.07
C SER A 13 -1.61 -4.80 0.59
N VAL A 14 -1.85 -3.49 0.48
CA VAL A 14 -1.09 -2.47 1.22
C VAL A 14 -1.19 -2.71 2.74
N ILE A 15 -2.31 -3.25 3.21
CA ILE A 15 -2.51 -3.57 4.63
C ILE A 15 -1.58 -4.72 5.07
N GLU A 16 -1.44 -5.76 4.24
CA GLU A 16 -0.51 -6.85 4.55
C GLU A 16 0.94 -6.37 4.60
N PHE A 17 1.32 -5.41 3.74
CA PHE A 17 2.63 -4.77 3.82
C PHE A 17 2.84 -4.04 5.15
N ILE A 18 1.84 -3.28 5.61
CA ILE A 18 1.87 -2.54 6.87
C ILE A 18 1.99 -3.51 8.07
N GLU A 19 1.27 -4.63 8.07
CA GLU A 19 1.34 -5.63 9.15
C GLU A 19 2.71 -6.30 9.29
N ASN A 20 3.45 -6.45 8.18
CA ASN A 20 4.81 -6.98 8.19
C ASN A 20 5.86 -5.99 8.76
N VAL A 21 5.47 -4.74 9.05
CA VAL A 21 6.38 -3.74 9.64
C VAL A 21 6.59 -4.04 11.12
N GLU A 22 7.83 -4.39 11.49
CA GLU A 22 8.22 -4.73 12.87
C GLU A 22 8.04 -3.57 13.87
N SER A 23 8.20 -2.33 13.40
CA SER A 23 8.04 -1.15 14.24
C SER A 23 6.57 -0.79 14.39
N VAL A 24 6.03 -0.99 15.60
CA VAL A 24 4.64 -0.65 15.96
C VAL A 24 4.32 0.81 15.62
N LYS A 25 5.20 1.74 15.99
CA LYS A 25 5.02 3.17 15.68
C LYS A 25 4.87 3.43 14.18
N LYS A 26 5.75 2.84 13.37
CA LYS A 26 5.68 3.01 11.90
C LYS A 26 4.41 2.41 11.31
N ARG A 27 3.91 1.33 11.91
CA ARG A 27 2.66 0.69 11.50
C ARG A 27 1.47 1.62 11.72
N GLU A 28 1.37 2.19 12.92
CA GLU A 28 0.33 3.17 13.28
C GLU A 28 0.40 4.41 12.37
N GLU A 29 1.59 4.97 12.17
CA GLU A 29 1.81 6.09 11.25
C GLU A 29 1.41 5.74 9.81
N SER A 30 1.68 4.50 9.35
CA SER A 30 1.31 4.05 8.00
C SER A 30 -0.19 3.93 7.83
N TYR A 31 -0.92 3.47 8.86
CA TYR A 31 -2.38 3.44 8.82
C TYR A 31 -2.99 4.84 8.78
N GLN A 32 -2.43 5.80 9.51
CA GLN A 32 -2.88 7.20 9.44
C GLN A 32 -2.68 7.79 8.03
N LEU A 33 -1.53 7.53 7.41
CA LEU A 33 -1.27 7.96 6.04
C LEU A 33 -2.24 7.28 5.07
N LEU A 34 -2.51 5.98 5.24
CA LEU A 34 -3.46 5.24 4.41
C LEU A 34 -4.84 5.88 4.39
N ASP A 35 -5.32 6.28 5.56
CA ASP A 35 -6.62 6.93 5.73
C ASP A 35 -6.65 8.28 5.01
N ILE A 36 -5.61 9.11 5.20
CA ILE A 36 -5.46 10.41 4.52
C ILE A 36 -5.43 10.24 2.99
N PHE A 37 -4.68 9.26 2.48
CA PHE A 37 -4.60 8.99 1.05
C PHE A 37 -5.94 8.51 0.49
N THR A 38 -6.65 7.65 1.23
CA THR A 38 -7.96 7.15 0.81
C THR A 38 -8.99 8.27 0.80
N GLU A 39 -9.00 9.13 1.82
CA GLU A 39 -9.89 10.29 1.90
C GLU A 39 -9.61 11.31 0.78
N THR A 40 -8.33 11.62 0.56
CA THR A 40 -7.92 12.64 -0.42
C THR A 40 -8.14 12.18 -1.85
N THR A 41 -7.82 10.93 -2.14
CA THR A 41 -7.88 10.40 -3.53
C THR A 41 -9.24 9.77 -3.85
N GLY A 42 -9.99 9.32 -2.85
CA GLY A 42 -11.23 8.56 -3.02
C GLY A 42 -11.01 7.13 -3.53
N TYR A 43 -9.76 6.65 -3.58
CA TYR A 43 -9.43 5.30 -4.05
C TYR A 43 -8.96 4.40 -2.91
N PRO A 44 -9.35 3.11 -2.91
CA PRO A 44 -8.85 2.15 -1.94
C PRO A 44 -7.37 1.85 -2.19
N ALA A 45 -6.64 1.60 -1.12
CA ALA A 45 -5.22 1.27 -1.18
C ALA A 45 -4.96 -0.05 -1.92
N LYS A 46 -4.08 0.00 -2.94
CA LYS A 46 -3.65 -1.15 -3.76
C LYS A 46 -2.17 -1.00 -4.13
N MET A 47 -1.48 -2.13 -4.36
CA MET A 47 -0.06 -2.20 -4.73
C MET A 47 0.18 -2.42 -6.22
#